data_AF-A0A970LPH1-F1
#
_entry.id   AF-A0A970LPH1-F1
#
_cell.length_a   1.000
_cell.length_b   1.000
_cell.length_c   1.000
_cell.angle_alpha   90.00
_cell.angle_beta   90.00
_cell.angle_gamma   90.00
#
_symmetry.space_group_name_H-M   'P 1'
#
loop_
_entity.id
_entity.type
_entity.pdbx_description
1 polymer ?
#
loop_
_entity_poly.entity_id
_entity_poly.type
_entity_poly.pdbx_seq_one_letter_code
_entity_poly.pdbx_strand_id
1 'polypeptide(L)'
;MRLQGQAVTLARGDAAKALAQRTIYSARRVVPEFNDIMSPTAVNRCAYLLRSTFGEPSYVAHRPLDGPVEVWVVTLKNGNGIISFELWQNSEMPRYYIFTDKPTPIVAKILRRLGRYLRAPHVYVVPKQ
;
A
#
# COMPACT_ATOMS: atom_id res chain seq x y z
N MET A 1 -7.45 -14.21 -4.19
CA MET A 1 -6.78 -12.99 -3.71
C MET A 1 -6.78 -12.98 -2.19
N ARG A 2 -5.61 -12.95 -1.51
CA ARG A 2 -5.54 -13.07 -0.04
C ARG A 2 -4.49 -12.13 0.55
N LEU A 3 -4.93 -11.00 1.10
CA LEU A 3 -4.18 -10.37 2.20
C LEU A 3 -4.42 -11.27 3.42
N GLN A 4 -3.51 -12.23 3.64
CA GLN A 4 -3.51 -13.11 4.82
C GLN A 4 -4.78 -13.95 5.05
N GLY A 5 -5.39 -14.48 4.00
CA GLY A 5 -6.61 -15.29 4.14
C GLY A 5 -7.91 -14.50 4.03
N GLN A 6 -7.88 -13.17 4.24
CA GLN A 6 -9.00 -12.31 3.88
C GLN A 6 -8.99 -12.05 2.38
N ALA A 7 -10.12 -12.32 1.75
CA ALA A 7 -10.29 -11.93 0.38
C ALA A 7 -10.57 -10.43 0.29
N VAL A 8 -10.00 -9.83 -0.74
CA VAL A 8 -9.96 -8.39 -0.97
C VAL A 8 -10.26 -8.14 -2.43
N THR A 9 -10.75 -6.95 -2.75
CA THR A 9 -11.08 -6.56 -4.13
C THR A 9 -10.31 -5.31 -4.48
N LEU A 10 -9.62 -5.33 -5.61
CA LEU A 10 -8.92 -4.17 -6.14
C LEU A 10 -9.90 -3.32 -6.95
N ALA A 11 -10.03 -2.03 -6.61
CA ALA A 11 -10.80 -1.09 -7.40
C ALA A 11 -9.97 -0.55 -8.57
N ARG A 12 -10.60 -0.06 -9.64
CA ARG A 12 -9.95 0.50 -10.83
C ARG A 12 -10.56 1.85 -11.26
N GLY A 13 -9.77 2.69 -11.93
CA GLY A 13 -10.25 3.90 -12.59
C GLY A 13 -10.95 4.90 -11.66
N ASP A 14 -12.03 5.53 -12.11
CA ASP A 14 -12.72 6.57 -11.34
C ASP A 14 -13.36 6.05 -10.06
N ALA A 15 -13.82 4.79 -10.04
CA ALA A 15 -14.29 4.14 -8.81
C ALA A 15 -13.17 4.03 -7.77
N ALA A 16 -11.94 3.71 -8.20
CA ALA A 16 -10.79 3.71 -7.29
C ALA A 16 -10.46 5.12 -6.78
N LYS A 17 -10.53 6.14 -7.63
CA LYS A 17 -10.30 7.54 -7.21
C LYS A 17 -11.31 7.97 -6.15
N ALA A 18 -12.59 7.69 -6.35
CA ALA A 18 -13.64 8.01 -5.37
C ALA A 18 -13.42 7.28 -4.03
N LEU A 19 -12.99 6.02 -4.07
CA LEU A 19 -12.67 5.25 -2.86
C LEU A 19 -11.41 5.78 -2.15
N ALA A 20 -10.37 6.16 -2.88
CA ALA A 20 -9.16 6.75 -2.31
C ALA A 20 -9.43 8.12 -1.65
N GLN A 21 -10.34 8.93 -2.19
CA GLN A 21 -10.73 10.20 -1.55
C GLN A 21 -11.35 9.99 -0.16
N ARG A 22 -11.93 8.81 0.11
CA ARG A 22 -12.48 8.46 1.42
C ARG A 22 -11.42 8.01 2.42
N THR A 23 -10.20 7.68 1.97
CA THR A 23 -9.13 7.20 2.86
C THR A 23 -8.41 8.36 3.53
N ILE A 24 -9.02 8.94 4.56
CA ILE A 24 -8.52 10.15 5.24
C ILE A 24 -7.53 9.86 6.39
N TYR A 25 -7.46 8.61 6.86
CA TYR A 25 -6.58 8.25 7.98
C TYR A 25 -5.27 7.68 7.46
N SER A 26 -4.14 8.32 7.79
CA SER A 26 -2.83 7.74 7.51
C SER A 26 -2.55 6.51 8.38
N ALA A 27 -1.74 5.59 7.86
CA ALA A 27 -1.34 4.39 8.61
C ALA A 27 -0.68 4.72 9.94
N ARG A 28 0.12 5.79 10.01
CA ARG A 28 0.70 6.31 11.28
C ARG A 28 -0.35 6.62 12.34
N ARG A 29 -1.50 7.19 11.95
CA ARG A 29 -2.57 7.50 12.92
C ARG A 29 -3.27 6.26 13.45
N VAL A 30 -3.27 5.17 12.66
CA VAL A 30 -3.91 3.90 13.05
C VAL A 30 -2.95 3.00 13.83
N VAL A 31 -1.68 3.01 13.44
CA VAL A 31 -0.59 2.24 14.05
C VAL A 31 0.60 3.19 14.17
N PRO A 32 0.82 3.85 15.32
CA PRO A 32 1.88 4.85 15.51
C PRO A 32 3.29 4.35 15.15
N GLU A 33 3.54 3.05 15.28
CA GLU A 33 4.83 2.43 14.98
C GLU A 33 5.02 2.14 13.48
N PHE A 34 3.98 2.35 12.66
CA PHE A 34 4.03 2.19 11.21
C PHE A 34 4.74 3.40 10.59
N ASN A 35 5.80 3.14 9.83
CA ASN A 35 6.59 4.19 9.17
C ASN A 35 6.47 4.02 7.66
N ASP A 36 5.73 4.93 7.06
CA ASP A 36 5.44 5.05 5.63
C ASP A 36 6.51 5.85 4.86
N ILE A 37 7.39 6.60 5.53
CA ILE A 37 8.52 7.28 4.87
C ILE A 37 9.75 6.39 4.90
N MET A 38 10.27 6.02 3.73
CA MET A 38 11.34 5.02 3.59
C MET A 38 12.35 5.40 2.48
N SER A 39 13.57 4.85 2.55
CA SER A 39 14.65 5.09 1.58
C SER A 39 14.32 4.56 0.16
N PRO A 40 15.05 4.99 -0.89
CA PRO A 40 14.82 4.52 -2.26
C PRO A 40 14.79 2.99 -2.41
N THR A 41 15.71 2.29 -1.74
CA THR A 41 15.77 0.81 -1.76
C THR A 41 14.53 0.17 -1.14
N ALA A 42 13.96 0.77 -0.10
CA ALA A 42 12.72 0.29 0.50
C ALA A 42 11.51 0.57 -0.40
N VAL A 43 11.46 1.72 -1.07
CA VAL A 43 10.41 2.06 -2.03
C VAL A 43 10.40 1.09 -3.21
N ASN A 44 11.56 0.73 -3.75
CA ASN A 44 11.66 -0.27 -4.82
C ASN A 44 11.14 -1.65 -4.39
N ARG A 45 11.42 -2.07 -3.15
CA ARG A 45 10.85 -3.31 -2.58
C ARG A 45 9.33 -3.22 -2.45
N CYS A 46 8.80 -2.07 -2.00
CA CYS A 46 7.36 -1.84 -1.93
C CYS A 46 6.74 -1.94 -3.33
N ALA A 47 7.36 -1.34 -4.34
CA ALA A 47 6.92 -1.41 -5.72
C ALA A 47 6.83 -2.86 -6.22
N TYR A 48 7.89 -3.64 -6.01
CA TYR A 48 7.91 -5.06 -6.36
C TYR A 48 6.81 -5.85 -5.64
N LEU A 49 6.63 -5.64 -4.33
CA LEU A 49 5.60 -6.33 -3.57
C LEU A 49 4.19 -5.98 -4.06
N LEU A 50 3.91 -4.70 -4.30
CA LEU A 50 2.61 -4.24 -4.77
C LEU A 50 2.29 -4.83 -6.15
N ARG A 51 3.24 -4.76 -7.08
CA ARG A 51 3.04 -5.32 -8.43
C ARG A 51 2.91 -6.84 -8.43
N SER A 52 3.72 -7.56 -7.66
CA SER A 52 3.61 -9.02 -7.55
C SER A 52 2.33 -9.49 -6.83
N THR A 53 1.83 -8.71 -5.88
CA THR A 53 0.64 -9.08 -5.08
C THR A 53 -0.67 -8.63 -5.71
N PHE A 54 -0.70 -7.44 -6.32
CA PHE A 54 -1.91 -6.76 -6.78
C PHE A 54 -1.93 -6.50 -8.29
N GLY A 55 -0.83 -6.75 -9.01
CA GLY A 55 -0.67 -6.38 -10.41
C GLY A 55 -0.51 -4.87 -10.59
N GLU A 56 -0.95 -4.38 -11.75
CA GLU A 56 -0.93 -2.96 -12.12
C GLU A 56 -1.61 -2.05 -11.09
N PRO A 57 -1.23 -0.76 -10.98
CA PRO A 57 -1.89 0.21 -10.10
C PRO A 57 -3.37 0.42 -10.44
N SER A 58 -4.18 0.75 -9.44
CA SER A 58 -5.60 1.09 -9.61
C SER A 58 -5.80 2.32 -10.51
N TYR A 59 -4.90 3.30 -10.38
CA TYR A 59 -4.73 4.45 -11.27
C TYR A 59 -3.37 5.10 -11.03
N VAL A 60 -2.97 6.01 -11.92
CA VAL A 60 -1.79 6.86 -11.76
C VAL A 60 -2.23 8.31 -11.60
N ALA A 61 -1.88 8.93 -10.47
CA ALA A 61 -2.11 10.35 -10.22
C ALA A 61 -0.89 11.17 -10.69
N HIS A 62 -1.10 12.17 -11.53
CA HIS A 62 -0.03 13.06 -11.97
C HIS A 62 0.02 14.27 -11.05
N ARG A 63 1.15 14.46 -10.36
CA ARG A 63 1.38 15.58 -9.46
C ARG A 63 2.44 16.51 -10.08
N PRO A 64 2.19 17.84 -10.15
CA PRO A 64 3.09 18.77 -10.84
C PRO A 64 4.55 18.73 -10.38
N LEU A 65 4.81 18.46 -9.09
CA LEU A 65 6.16 18.52 -8.50
C LEU A 65 6.77 17.14 -8.23
N ASP A 66 5.96 16.09 -8.22
CA ASP A 66 6.39 14.76 -7.77
C ASP A 66 6.28 13.68 -8.85
N GLY A 67 5.83 14.07 -10.05
CA GLY A 67 5.67 13.17 -11.19
C GLY A 67 4.48 12.22 -11.04
N PRO A 68 4.49 11.08 -11.76
CA PRO A 68 3.43 10.09 -11.67
C PRO A 68 3.53 9.32 -10.35
N VAL A 69 2.42 9.32 -9.63
CA VAL A 69 2.20 8.57 -8.38
C VAL A 69 1.30 7.39 -8.70
N GLU A 70 1.82 6.19 -8.52
CA GLU A 70 1.05 4.97 -8.69
C GLU A 70 0.19 4.72 -7.45
N VAL A 71 -1.11 4.46 -7.64
CA VAL A 71 -2.03 4.26 -6.53
C VAL A 71 -2.74 2.92 -6.64
N TRP A 72 -2.69 2.11 -5.58
CA TRP A 72 -3.50 0.90 -5.43
C TRP A 72 -4.60 1.14 -4.40
N VAL A 73 -5.83 0.78 -4.72
CA VAL A 73 -6.99 0.93 -3.83
C VAL A 73 -7.64 -0.41 -3.60
N VAL A 74 -7.52 -0.92 -2.38
CA VAL A 74 -7.96 -2.24 -1.97
C VAL A 74 -9.13 -2.13 -1.02
N THR A 75 -10.27 -2.72 -1.39
CA THR A 75 -11.42 -2.86 -0.49
C THR A 75 -11.32 -4.18 0.27
N LEU A 76 -11.49 -4.11 1.59
CA LEU A 76 -11.56 -5.27 2.45
C LEU A 76 -12.98 -5.86 2.38
N LYS A 77 -13.08 -7.20 2.36
CA LYS A 77 -14.40 -7.87 2.35
C LYS A 77 -15.27 -7.48 3.54
N ASN A 78 -16.58 -7.65 3.36
CA ASN A 78 -17.61 -7.40 4.36
C ASN A 78 -17.62 -5.95 4.89
N GLY A 79 -17.17 -4.99 4.08
CA GLY A 79 -17.16 -3.58 4.46
C GLY A 79 -16.16 -3.23 5.57
N ASN A 80 -15.13 -4.07 5.76
CA ASN A 80 -14.13 -3.90 6.83
C ASN A 80 -13.18 -2.71 6.64
N GLY A 81 -13.32 -2.00 5.53
CA GLY A 81 -12.58 -0.78 5.22
C GLY A 81 -11.95 -0.81 3.84
N ILE A 82 -11.30 0.29 3.51
CA ILE A 82 -10.58 0.53 2.26
C ILE A 82 -9.17 0.91 2.65
N ILE A 83 -8.17 0.35 1.96
CA ILE A 83 -6.77 0.77 2.09
C ILE A 83 -6.31 1.31 0.74
N SER A 84 -5.74 2.51 0.73
CA SER A 84 -5.05 3.06 -0.44
C SER A 84 -3.55 3.05 -0.18
N PHE A 85 -2.79 2.69 -1.21
CA PHE A 85 -1.33 2.70 -1.22
C PHE A 85 -0.89 3.65 -2.32
N GLU A 86 -0.20 4.72 -1.95
CA GLU A 86 0.39 5.65 -2.90
C GLU A 86 1.90 5.41 -2.96
N LEU A 87 2.43 5.25 -4.16
CA LEU A 87 3.84 5.00 -4.41
C LEU A 87 4.44 6.15 -5.22
N TRP A 88 5.37 6.86 -4.59
CA TRP A 88 5.98 8.09 -5.09
C TRP A 88 7.43 7.77 -5.48
N GLN A 89 7.62 7.13 -6.64
CA GLN A 89 8.95 6.65 -7.05
C GLN A 89 9.81 7.73 -7.70
N ASN A 90 9.17 8.75 -8.29
CA ASN A 90 9.83 9.77 -9.11
C ASN A 90 10.01 11.11 -8.37
N SER A 91 9.60 11.19 -7.11
CA SER A 91 9.86 12.37 -6.28
C SER A 91 11.34 12.44 -5.88
N GLU A 92 11.86 13.66 -5.66
CA GLU A 92 13.26 13.91 -5.22
C GLU A 92 13.69 13.00 -4.05
N MET A 93 12.78 12.78 -3.09
CA MET A 93 12.92 11.78 -2.05
C MET A 93 11.83 10.72 -2.21
N PRO A 94 12.13 9.57 -2.85
CA PRO A 94 11.16 8.49 -3.07
C PRO A 94 10.52 8.04 -1.77
N ARG A 95 9.21 7.78 -1.80
CA ARG A 95 8.42 7.47 -0.61
C ARG A 95 7.17 6.66 -0.95
N TYR A 96 6.48 6.17 0.07
CA TYR A 96 5.12 5.63 -0.09
C TYR A 96 4.22 6.19 1.01
N TYR A 97 2.92 6.13 0.79
CA TYR A 97 1.93 6.45 1.82
C TYR A 97 0.84 5.39 1.83
N ILE A 98 0.31 5.12 3.01
CA ILE A 98 -0.81 4.19 3.17
C ILE A 98 -1.90 4.91 3.93
N PHE A 99 -3.12 4.91 3.36
CA PHE A 99 -4.28 5.48 4.00
C PHE A 99 -5.40 4.47 4.13
N THR A 100 -6.32 4.73 5.05
CA THR A 100 -7.55 3.96 5.26
C THR A 100 -8.75 4.87 5.45
N ASP A 101 -9.94 4.36 5.11
CA ASP A 101 -11.20 5.06 5.37
C ASP A 101 -11.65 4.96 6.83
N LYS A 102 -11.20 3.92 7.55
CA LYS A 102 -11.56 3.67 8.95
C LYS A 102 -10.39 3.16 9.79
N PRO A 103 -10.19 3.65 11.03
CA PRO A 103 -9.16 3.16 11.95
C PRO A 103 -9.70 1.98 12.79
N THR A 104 -10.00 0.85 12.15
CA THR A 104 -10.54 -0.32 12.86
C THR A 104 -9.44 -1.27 13.36
N PRO A 105 -9.71 -2.13 14.36
CA PRO A 105 -8.75 -3.18 14.78
C PRO A 105 -8.34 -4.12 13.64
N ILE A 106 -9.24 -4.38 12.68
CA ILE A 106 -8.94 -5.19 11.49
C ILE A 106 -7.91 -4.49 10.61
N VAL A 107 -8.11 -3.20 10.33
CA VAL A 107 -7.15 -2.39 9.57
C VAL A 107 -5.81 -2.31 10.30
N ALA A 108 -5.81 -2.05 11.61
CA ALA A 108 -4.59 -2.02 12.42
C ALA A 108 -3.82 -3.36 12.35
N LYS A 109 -4.52 -4.50 12.41
CA LYS A 109 -3.93 -5.83 12.26
C LYS A 109 -3.29 -6.03 10.88
N ILE A 110 -3.98 -5.60 9.82
CA ILE A 110 -3.47 -5.68 8.44
C ILE A 110 -2.23 -4.80 8.28
N LEU A 111 -2.29 -3.54 8.72
CA LEU A 111 -1.18 -2.59 8.68
C LEU A 111 0.04 -3.13 9.44
N ARG A 112 -0.10 -3.59 10.69
CA ARG A 112 1.02 -4.14 11.46
C ARG A 112 1.77 -5.25 10.73
N ARG A 113 1.06 -6.14 10.04
CA ARG A 113 1.69 -7.24 9.32
C ARG A 113 2.22 -6.82 7.94
N LEU A 114 1.54 -5.92 7.23
CA LEU A 114 2.11 -5.27 6.04
C LEU A 114 3.44 -4.59 6.38
N GLY A 115 3.51 -3.89 7.50
CA GLY A 115 4.74 -3.23 7.95
C GLY A 115 5.90 -4.20 8.13
N ARG A 116 5.64 -5.45 8.57
CA ARG A 116 6.67 -6.49 8.62
C ARG A 116 7.16 -6.88 7.23
N TYR A 117 6.25 -7.07 6.27
CA TYR A 117 6.61 -7.43 4.90
C TYR A 117 7.38 -6.32 4.19
N LEU A 118 6.97 -5.05 4.35
CA LEU A 118 7.63 -3.90 3.72
C LEU A 118 9.01 -3.61 4.32
N ARG A 119 9.24 -3.98 5.59
CA ARG A 119 10.54 -3.80 6.28
C ARG A 119 11.47 -5.01 6.15
N ALA A 120 10.95 -6.21 5.91
CA ALA A 120 11.76 -7.42 5.84
C ALA A 120 12.77 -7.35 4.66
N PRO A 121 14.05 -7.69 4.88
CA PRO A 121 14.98 -7.93 3.78
C PRO A 121 14.54 -9.16 2.99
N HIS A 122 14.82 -9.19 1.68
CA HIS A 122 14.60 -10.38 0.87
C HIS A 122 15.50 -11.50 1.40
N VAL A 123 14.89 -12.50 2.05
CA VAL A 123 15.58 -13.76 2.35
C VAL A 123 15.57 -14.56 1.06
N TYR A 124 16.67 -14.49 0.31
CA TYR A 124 16.88 -15.38 -0.81
C TYR A 124 17.18 -16.78 -0.25
N VAL A 125 16.20 -17.68 -0.34
CA VAL A 125 16.45 -19.10 -0.10
C VAL A 125 17.18 -19.62 -1.33
N VAL A 126 18.50 -19.78 -1.19
CA VAL A 126 19.31 -20.45 -2.22
C VAL A 126 18.90 -21.92 -2.22
N PRO A 127 18.51 -22.51 -3.36
CA PRO A 127 18.28 -23.95 -3.43
C PRO A 127 19.57 -24.67 -3.06
N LYS A 128 19.48 -25.68 -2.18
CA LYS A 128 20.60 -26.62 -2.02
C LYS A 128 20.83 -27.29 -3.38
N GLN A 129 22.05 -27.14 -3.90
CA GLN A 129 22.55 -28.00 -4.97
C GLN A 129 22.53 -29.46 -4.53
#